data_AF-A0A077ZXU0-F1
#
_entry.id   AF-A0A077ZXU0-F1
#
_cell.length_a   1.000
_cell.length_b   1.000
_cell.length_c   1.000
_cell.angle_alpha   90.00
_cell.angle_beta   90.00
_cell.angle_gamma   90.00
#
_symmetry.space_group_name_H-M   'P 1'
#
loop_
_entity.id
_entity.type
_entity.pdbx_description
1 polymer ?
#
loop_
_entity_poly.entity_id
_entity_poly.type
_entity_poly.pdbx_seq_one_letter_code
_entity_poly.pdbx_strand_id
1 'polypeptide(L)'
;MMGGVFKDLKYFLIFFLIFILQFGMIFLVLFNAKDIDEYNGMNKLAYFLMAFRISSGDFQLDDFQSQENGIVILSWLIWLVAVMTLNIVFMNFIIAVISESYERVMQKLVAESFRVKAHMIVEREQLYSQDDLKSTINFPNYIVVRRPLNTEINDAGEWSKAEIIQNLHQIQTQNKESNQKLDQTQENSKNEIEKLCKGFVTKQDTLDGKVDGLDSQVKELGTQVYKIQADMDFIKSSLTQMLQKYRQ
;
A
#
# COMPACT_ATOMS: atom_id res chain seq x y z
N MET A 1 -20.88 -19.79 -12.13
CA MET A 1 -19.95 -18.66 -12.35
C MET A 1 -20.42 -17.75 -13.48
N MET A 2 -20.52 -18.23 -14.74
CA MET A 2 -20.99 -17.39 -15.86
C MET A 2 -22.41 -16.82 -15.69
N GLY A 3 -23.32 -17.53 -15.02
CA GLY A 3 -24.71 -17.09 -14.85
C GLY A 3 -24.88 -15.75 -14.10
N GLY A 4 -23.90 -15.34 -13.28
CA GLY A 4 -23.92 -14.03 -12.63
C GLY A 4 -23.72 -12.89 -13.64
N VAL A 5 -22.74 -13.04 -14.53
CA VAL A 5 -22.44 -12.07 -15.59
C VAL A 5 -23.62 -11.91 -16.55
N PHE A 6 -24.27 -13.01 -16.93
CA PHE A 6 -25.46 -12.96 -17.79
C PHE A 6 -26.65 -12.25 -17.14
N LYS A 7 -26.76 -12.26 -15.81
CA LYS A 7 -27.82 -11.52 -15.10
C LYS A 7 -27.61 -10.01 -15.20
N ASP A 8 -26.36 -9.57 -15.08
CA ASP A 8 -26.00 -8.15 -15.18
C ASP A 8 -26.11 -7.68 -16.65
N LEU A 9 -25.68 -8.52 -17.60
CA LEU A 9 -25.80 -8.27 -19.04
C LEU A 9 -27.25 -8.24 -19.56
N LYS A 10 -28.18 -8.95 -18.90
CA LYS A 10 -29.60 -8.99 -19.34
C LYS A 10 -30.25 -7.61 -19.32
N TYR A 11 -30.06 -6.84 -18.24
CA TYR A 11 -30.65 -5.51 -18.13
C TYR A 11 -30.10 -4.56 -19.19
N PHE A 12 -28.81 -4.68 -19.46
CA PHE A 12 -28.16 -3.97 -20.54
C PHE A 12 -28.72 -4.34 -21.91
N LEU A 13 -28.88 -5.63 -22.21
CA LEU A 13 -29.34 -6.09 -23.52
C LEU A 13 -30.75 -5.58 -23.85
N ILE A 14 -31.61 -5.45 -22.83
CA ILE A 14 -32.94 -4.83 -22.98
C ILE A 14 -32.82 -3.34 -23.30
N PHE A 15 -31.99 -2.62 -22.55
CA PHE A 15 -31.72 -1.20 -22.80
C PHE A 15 -31.14 -0.96 -24.20
N PHE A 16 -30.16 -1.77 -24.59
CA PHE A 16 -29.54 -1.75 -25.91
C PHE A 16 -30.54 -1.99 -27.04
N LEU A 17 -31.45 -2.96 -26.87
CA LEU A 17 -32.49 -3.23 -27.84
C LEU A 17 -33.44 -2.03 -28.01
N ILE A 18 -33.73 -1.28 -26.94
CA ILE A 18 -34.49 -0.02 -27.03
C ILE A 18 -33.74 1.01 -27.88
N PHE A 19 -32.43 1.15 -27.72
CA PHE A 19 -31.61 2.07 -28.53
C PHE A 19 -31.56 1.68 -30.00
N ILE A 20 -31.40 0.39 -30.31
CA ILE A 20 -31.44 -0.09 -31.69
C ILE A 20 -32.80 0.19 -32.32
N LEU A 21 -33.88 -0.03 -31.58
CA LEU A 21 -35.23 0.28 -32.07
C LEU A 21 -35.40 1.78 -32.32
N GLN A 22 -34.94 2.63 -31.41
CA GLN A 22 -35.03 4.08 -31.55
C GLN A 22 -34.23 4.60 -32.76
N PHE A 23 -32.96 4.20 -32.91
CA PHE A 23 -32.14 4.61 -34.06
C PHE A 23 -32.60 3.96 -35.37
N GLY A 24 -33.10 2.71 -35.33
CA GLY A 24 -33.71 2.05 -36.47
C GLY A 24 -34.94 2.79 -36.98
N MET A 25 -35.77 3.33 -36.08
CA MET A 25 -36.91 4.20 -36.45
C MET A 25 -36.47 5.54 -37.03
N ILE A 26 -35.41 6.15 -36.48
CA ILE A 26 -34.83 7.39 -37.03
C ILE A 26 -34.33 7.16 -38.46
N PHE A 27 -33.63 6.06 -38.72
CA PHE A 27 -33.18 5.70 -40.06
C PHE A 27 -34.36 5.39 -41.00
N LEU A 28 -35.37 4.66 -40.54
CA LEU A 28 -36.56 4.39 -41.36
C LEU A 28 -37.24 5.68 -41.85
N VAL A 29 -37.37 6.67 -40.98
CA VAL A 29 -37.93 8.00 -41.33
C VAL A 29 -37.00 8.76 -42.27
N LEU A 30 -35.70 8.75 -42.00
CA LEU A 30 -34.69 9.46 -42.80
C LEU A 30 -34.60 8.92 -44.24
N PHE A 31 -34.69 7.61 -44.42
CA PHE A 31 -34.58 6.94 -45.72
C PHE A 31 -35.92 6.79 -46.45
N ASN A 32 -37.03 7.33 -45.90
CA ASN A 32 -38.37 7.28 -46.49
C ASN A 32 -38.81 5.86 -46.91
N ALA A 33 -38.34 4.82 -46.21
CA ALA A 33 -38.59 3.42 -46.55
C ALA A 33 -38.23 3.03 -48.01
N LYS A 34 -37.23 3.68 -48.62
CA LYS A 34 -36.68 3.23 -49.91
C LYS A 34 -35.93 1.91 -49.73
N ASP A 35 -36.26 0.92 -50.56
CA ASP A 35 -35.60 -0.38 -50.52
C ASP A 35 -34.09 -0.22 -50.67
N ILE A 36 -33.37 -0.78 -49.69
CA ILE A 36 -31.91 -0.85 -49.65
C ILE A 36 -31.54 -2.12 -50.42
N ASP A 37 -30.76 -2.01 -51.49
CA ASP A 37 -30.47 -3.16 -52.37
C ASP A 37 -29.77 -4.31 -51.61
N GLU A 38 -29.01 -3.97 -50.57
CA GLU A 38 -28.28 -4.90 -49.71
C GLU A 38 -29.18 -5.78 -48.81
N TYR A 39 -30.46 -5.41 -48.65
CA TYR A 39 -31.45 -6.13 -47.85
C TYR A 39 -32.76 -6.41 -48.59
N ASN A 40 -32.67 -6.58 -49.92
CA ASN A 40 -33.81 -6.95 -50.76
C ASN A 40 -34.53 -8.19 -50.18
N GLY A 41 -35.75 -7.98 -49.67
CA GLY A 41 -36.58 -9.00 -48.99
C GLY A 41 -36.86 -8.76 -47.50
N MET A 42 -36.18 -7.81 -46.85
CA MET A 42 -36.34 -7.51 -45.42
C MET A 42 -37.04 -6.18 -45.09
N ASN A 43 -37.78 -5.55 -46.01
CA ASN A 43 -38.70 -4.40 -45.77
C ASN A 43 -38.22 -3.43 -44.65
N LYS A 44 -39.05 -3.12 -43.66
CA LYS A 44 -38.72 -2.21 -42.53
C LYS A 44 -37.70 -2.78 -41.54
N LEU A 45 -37.43 -4.09 -41.56
CA LEU A 45 -36.47 -4.74 -40.66
C LEU A 45 -35.02 -4.49 -41.05
N ALA A 46 -34.76 -4.18 -42.32
CA ALA A 46 -33.43 -3.85 -42.84
C ALA A 46 -32.78 -2.68 -42.07
N TYR A 47 -33.55 -1.62 -41.76
CA TYR A 47 -33.03 -0.47 -41.02
C TYR A 47 -32.69 -0.78 -39.55
N PHE A 48 -33.40 -1.72 -38.93
CA PHE A 48 -33.06 -2.18 -37.58
C PHE A 48 -31.77 -3.02 -37.60
N LEU A 49 -31.57 -3.85 -38.62
CA LEU A 49 -30.31 -4.56 -38.82
C LEU A 49 -29.15 -3.60 -39.12
N MET A 50 -29.40 -2.54 -39.88
CA MET A 50 -28.43 -1.47 -40.13
C MET A 50 -28.03 -0.74 -38.84
N ALA A 51 -29.00 -0.40 -37.98
CA ALA A 51 -28.72 0.19 -36.67
C ALA A 51 -27.93 -0.76 -35.74
N PHE A 52 -28.28 -2.06 -35.75
CA PHE A 52 -27.53 -3.09 -35.03
C PHE A 52 -26.08 -3.19 -35.53
N ARG A 53 -25.89 -3.17 -36.84
CA ARG A 53 -24.57 -3.24 -37.48
C ARG A 53 -23.69 -2.03 -37.14
N ILE A 54 -24.25 -0.82 -37.22
CA ILE A 54 -23.58 0.44 -36.81
C ILE A 54 -23.16 0.39 -35.33
N SER A 55 -24.00 -0.21 -34.47
CA SER A 55 -23.70 -0.36 -33.04
C SER A 55 -22.57 -1.34 -32.73
N SER A 56 -22.33 -2.30 -33.63
CA SER A 56 -21.22 -3.25 -33.53
C SER A 56 -19.90 -2.68 -34.06
N GLY A 57 -19.90 -1.46 -34.60
CA GLY A 57 -18.73 -0.80 -35.17
C GLY A 57 -18.48 -1.09 -36.65
N ASP A 58 -19.45 -1.65 -37.36
CA ASP A 58 -19.38 -1.90 -38.80
C ASP A 58 -20.16 -0.81 -39.56
N PHE A 59 -19.46 -0.12 -40.47
CA PHE A 59 -19.85 1.17 -41.05
C PHE A 59 -19.95 1.14 -42.59
N GLN A 60 -20.65 0.17 -43.16
CA GLN A 60 -20.97 0.21 -44.60
C GLN A 60 -22.05 1.28 -44.89
N LEU A 61 -21.81 2.15 -45.88
CA LEU A 61 -22.60 3.35 -46.17
C LEU A 61 -23.05 3.45 -47.63
N ASP A 62 -23.13 2.33 -48.34
CA ASP A 62 -23.15 2.32 -49.80
C ASP A 62 -24.37 3.07 -50.40
N ASP A 63 -25.47 3.21 -49.64
CA ASP A 63 -26.71 3.87 -50.10
C ASP A 63 -26.96 5.31 -49.56
N PHE A 64 -26.06 5.88 -48.76
CA PHE A 64 -26.27 7.27 -48.26
C PHE A 64 -26.12 8.33 -49.38
N GLN A 65 -25.40 7.99 -50.45
CA GLN A 65 -25.10 8.91 -51.56
C GLN A 65 -26.21 8.97 -52.62
N SER A 66 -27.14 8.02 -52.65
CA SER A 66 -28.21 7.93 -53.65
C SER A 66 -29.46 8.76 -53.29
N GLN A 67 -29.42 9.52 -52.20
CA GLN A 67 -30.55 10.35 -51.74
C GLN A 67 -30.60 11.74 -52.41
N GLU A 68 -31.77 12.37 -52.35
CA GLU A 68 -32.00 13.73 -52.87
C GLU A 68 -31.08 14.75 -52.16
N ASN A 69 -30.46 15.66 -52.93
CA ASN A 69 -29.35 16.53 -52.49
C ASN A 69 -29.55 17.28 -51.15
N GLY A 70 -30.80 17.58 -50.74
CA GLY A 70 -31.10 18.25 -49.49
C GLY A 70 -31.10 17.35 -48.24
N ILE A 71 -31.42 16.06 -48.38
CA ILE A 71 -31.54 15.11 -47.25
C ILE A 71 -30.18 14.46 -46.96
N VAL A 72 -29.30 14.35 -47.97
CA VAL A 72 -27.96 13.74 -47.86
C VAL A 72 -27.14 14.36 -46.71
N ILE A 73 -27.09 15.69 -46.61
CA ILE A 73 -26.29 16.38 -45.58
C ILE A 73 -26.80 16.08 -44.16
N LEU A 74 -28.13 15.98 -44.01
CA LEU A 74 -28.79 15.70 -42.74
C LEU A 74 -28.61 14.23 -42.36
N SER A 75 -28.63 13.33 -43.34
CA SER A 75 -28.35 11.90 -43.15
C SER A 75 -26.93 11.65 -42.66
N TRP A 76 -25.92 12.32 -43.24
CA TRP A 76 -24.54 12.24 -42.78
C TRP A 76 -24.36 12.75 -41.34
N LEU A 77 -25.04 13.85 -40.99
CA LEU A 77 -24.96 14.42 -39.64
C LEU A 77 -25.64 13.52 -38.60
N ILE A 78 -26.85 13.01 -38.87
CA ILE A 78 -27.54 12.05 -38.00
C ILE A 78 -26.71 10.77 -37.85
N TRP A 79 -26.13 10.28 -38.96
CA TRP A 79 -25.32 9.08 -38.94
C TRP A 79 -24.06 9.25 -38.07
N LEU A 80 -23.34 10.37 -38.21
CA LEU A 80 -22.15 10.64 -37.41
C LEU A 80 -22.48 10.73 -35.91
N VAL A 81 -23.58 11.40 -35.56
CA VAL A 81 -24.07 11.47 -34.18
C VAL A 81 -24.48 10.08 -33.67
N ALA A 82 -25.14 9.28 -34.51
CA ALA A 82 -25.55 7.92 -34.16
C ALA A 82 -24.33 7.03 -33.92
N VAL A 83 -23.32 7.04 -34.81
CA VAL A 83 -22.08 6.27 -34.67
C VAL A 83 -21.36 6.63 -33.39
N MET A 84 -21.16 7.93 -33.12
CA MET A 84 -20.46 8.40 -31.93
C MET A 84 -21.24 8.02 -30.67
N THR A 85 -22.56 8.24 -30.65
CA THR A 85 -23.38 7.93 -29.48
C THR A 85 -23.46 6.43 -29.24
N LEU A 86 -23.77 5.63 -30.26
CA LEU A 86 -23.87 4.17 -30.16
C LEU A 86 -22.53 3.57 -29.76
N ASN A 87 -21.42 3.85 -30.45
CA ASN A 87 -20.15 3.19 -30.17
C ASN A 87 -19.52 3.64 -28.84
N ILE A 88 -19.56 4.94 -28.51
CA ILE A 88 -18.97 5.44 -27.26
C ILE A 88 -19.78 4.96 -26.06
N VAL A 89 -21.12 5.08 -26.10
CA VAL A 89 -21.96 4.65 -24.96
C VAL A 89 -21.98 3.13 -24.84
N PHE A 90 -22.09 2.40 -25.94
CA PHE A 90 -22.15 0.93 -25.93
C PHE A 90 -20.85 0.31 -25.41
N MET A 91 -19.70 0.67 -26.00
CA MET A 91 -18.42 0.07 -25.61
C MET A 91 -18.03 0.43 -24.18
N ASN A 92 -18.17 1.70 -23.78
CA ASN A 92 -17.80 2.13 -22.43
C ASN A 92 -18.71 1.49 -21.37
N PHE A 93 -20.00 1.34 -21.66
CA PHE A 93 -20.93 0.70 -20.73
C PHE A 93 -20.69 -0.82 -20.63
N ILE A 94 -20.46 -1.51 -21.76
CA ILE A 94 -20.14 -2.95 -21.75
C ILE A 94 -18.89 -3.21 -20.95
N ILE A 95 -17.82 -2.43 -21.18
CA ILE A 95 -16.57 -2.59 -20.46
C ILE A 95 -16.82 -2.39 -18.96
N ALA A 96 -17.53 -1.33 -18.55
CA ALA A 96 -17.83 -1.08 -17.14
C ALA A 96 -18.59 -2.24 -16.47
N VAL A 97 -19.66 -2.74 -17.09
CA VAL A 97 -20.46 -3.85 -16.53
C VAL A 97 -19.69 -5.17 -16.52
N ILE A 98 -18.97 -5.48 -17.61
CA ILE A 98 -18.15 -6.69 -17.66
C ILE A 98 -17.02 -6.60 -16.63
N SER A 99 -16.35 -5.47 -16.47
CA SER A 99 -15.28 -5.29 -15.48
C SER A 99 -15.80 -5.46 -14.06
N GLU A 100 -16.94 -4.88 -13.70
CA GLU A 100 -17.53 -5.05 -12.37
C GLU A 100 -17.92 -6.51 -12.10
N SER A 101 -18.56 -7.15 -13.08
CA SER A 101 -19.02 -8.54 -12.95
C SER A 101 -17.84 -9.52 -12.95
N TYR A 102 -16.82 -9.26 -13.76
CA TYR A 102 -15.59 -10.04 -13.82
C TYR A 102 -14.83 -9.99 -12.49
N GLU A 103 -14.63 -8.79 -11.93
CA GLU A 103 -13.97 -8.60 -10.63
C GLU A 103 -14.68 -9.39 -9.53
N ARG A 104 -16.02 -9.31 -9.49
CA ARG A 104 -16.85 -10.04 -8.52
C ARG A 104 -16.73 -11.56 -8.63
N VAL A 105 -16.60 -12.09 -9.85
CA VAL A 105 -16.41 -13.52 -10.09
C VAL A 105 -14.98 -13.94 -9.77
N MET A 106 -13.99 -13.14 -10.15
CA MET A 106 -12.57 -13.40 -9.90
C MET A 106 -12.30 -13.58 -8.41
N GLN A 107 -12.79 -12.65 -7.57
CA GLN A 107 -12.62 -12.71 -6.12
C GLN A 107 -13.22 -13.97 -5.49
N LYS A 108 -14.25 -14.56 -6.10
CA LYS A 108 -14.93 -15.77 -5.60
C LYS A 108 -14.44 -17.06 -6.27
N LEU A 109 -13.57 -16.97 -7.28
CA LEU A 109 -13.16 -18.11 -8.09
C LEU A 109 -12.45 -19.17 -7.23
N VAL A 110 -11.52 -18.75 -6.37
CA VAL A 110 -10.77 -19.66 -5.49
C VAL A 110 -11.70 -20.35 -4.49
N ALA A 111 -12.61 -19.59 -3.86
CA ALA A 111 -13.55 -20.12 -2.89
C ALA A 111 -14.53 -21.12 -3.52
N GLU A 112 -15.09 -20.79 -4.69
CA GLU A 112 -15.94 -21.73 -5.44
C GLU A 112 -15.15 -22.95 -5.93
N SER A 113 -13.87 -22.80 -6.32
CA SER A 113 -13.02 -23.95 -6.67
C SER A 113 -12.90 -24.93 -5.51
N PHE A 114 -12.64 -24.41 -4.29
CA PHE A 114 -12.62 -25.25 -3.09
C PHE A 114 -14.00 -25.83 -2.74
N ARG A 115 -15.08 -25.06 -2.92
CA ARG A 115 -16.46 -25.52 -2.72
C ARG A 115 -16.79 -26.71 -3.62
N VAL A 116 -16.45 -26.61 -4.91
CA VAL A 116 -16.67 -27.69 -5.89
C VAL A 116 -15.80 -28.91 -5.54
N LYS A 117 -14.54 -28.72 -5.13
CA LYS A 117 -13.68 -29.82 -4.65
C LYS A 117 -14.27 -30.52 -3.42
N ALA A 118 -14.73 -29.76 -2.43
CA ALA A 118 -15.36 -30.31 -1.24
C ALA A 118 -16.66 -31.05 -1.59
N HIS A 119 -17.47 -30.50 -2.49
CA HIS A 119 -18.69 -31.16 -2.96
C HIS A 119 -18.38 -32.49 -3.66
N MET A 120 -17.37 -32.53 -4.54
CA MET A 120 -16.94 -33.76 -5.19
C MET A 120 -16.42 -34.80 -4.19
N ILE A 121 -15.75 -34.37 -3.12
CA ILE A 121 -15.33 -35.27 -2.04
C ILE A 121 -16.56 -35.84 -1.32
N VAL A 122 -17.53 -35.01 -0.95
CA VAL A 122 -18.76 -35.46 -0.29
C VAL A 122 -19.57 -36.42 -1.17
N GLU A 123 -19.71 -36.12 -2.47
CA GLU A 123 -20.37 -37.02 -3.43
C GLU A 123 -19.67 -38.38 -3.53
N ARG A 124 -18.33 -38.38 -3.52
CA ARG A 124 -17.53 -39.61 -3.47
C ARG A 124 -17.72 -40.36 -2.15
N GLU A 125 -17.73 -39.64 -1.03
CA GLU A 125 -17.87 -40.23 0.30
C GLU A 125 -19.23 -40.89 0.53
N GLN A 126 -20.30 -40.38 -0.08
CA GLN A 126 -21.63 -40.98 -0.04
C GLN A 126 -21.69 -42.38 -0.69
N LEU A 127 -20.74 -42.72 -1.56
CA LEU A 127 -20.67 -44.03 -2.22
C LEU A 127 -19.93 -45.09 -1.39
N TYR A 128 -19.28 -44.70 -0.29
CA TYR A 128 -18.58 -45.65 0.59
C TYR A 128 -19.53 -46.33 1.57
N SER A 129 -19.28 -47.62 1.83
CA SER A 129 -19.94 -48.33 2.93
C SER A 129 -19.34 -47.94 4.27
N GLN A 130 -20.05 -48.19 5.38
CA GLN A 130 -19.56 -47.88 6.73
C GLN A 130 -18.22 -48.55 7.10
N ASP A 131 -17.92 -49.68 6.45
CA ASP A 131 -16.64 -50.38 6.63
C ASP A 131 -15.49 -49.73 5.81
N ASP A 132 -15.80 -49.16 4.65
CA ASP A 132 -14.82 -48.48 3.80
C ASP A 132 -14.31 -47.18 4.41
N LEU A 133 -15.16 -46.48 5.17
CA LEU A 133 -14.80 -45.26 5.92
C LEU A 133 -13.80 -45.52 7.05
N LYS A 134 -13.70 -46.78 7.52
CA LYS A 134 -12.74 -47.19 8.56
C LYS A 134 -11.44 -47.74 7.96
N SER A 135 -11.38 -47.93 6.64
CA SER A 135 -10.22 -48.48 5.98
C SER A 135 -9.07 -47.47 5.94
N THR A 136 -7.93 -47.86 6.50
CA THR A 136 -6.68 -47.09 6.48
C THR A 136 -6.06 -46.98 5.09
N ILE A 137 -6.57 -47.72 4.10
CA ILE A 137 -6.18 -47.64 2.69
C ILE A 137 -6.81 -46.41 2.02
N ASN A 138 -8.08 -46.13 2.32
CA ASN A 138 -8.81 -44.99 1.74
C ASN A 138 -8.62 -43.72 2.58
N PHE A 139 -8.51 -43.86 3.90
CA PHE A 139 -8.33 -42.75 4.85
C PHE A 139 -7.07 -42.94 5.71
N PRO A 140 -5.87 -42.72 5.13
CA PRO A 140 -4.62 -42.86 5.87
C PRO A 140 -4.44 -41.74 6.91
N ASN A 141 -3.84 -42.07 8.05
CA ASN A 141 -3.52 -41.11 9.14
C ASN A 141 -2.26 -40.26 8.88
N TYR A 142 -1.83 -40.13 7.62
CA TYR A 142 -0.64 -39.36 7.26
C TYR A 142 -0.93 -38.39 6.13
N ILE A 143 -0.32 -37.21 6.18
CA ILE A 143 -0.44 -36.16 5.16
C ILE A 143 0.85 -36.14 4.35
N VAL A 144 0.74 -36.28 3.03
CA VAL A 144 1.88 -36.16 2.12
C VAL A 144 2.03 -34.70 1.70
N VAL A 145 3.04 -34.02 2.24
CA VAL A 145 3.39 -32.65 1.83
C VAL A 145 4.46 -32.71 0.76
N ARG A 146 4.13 -32.28 -0.47
CA ARG A 146 5.11 -32.11 -1.55
C ARG A 146 5.52 -30.64 -1.66
N ARG A 147 6.83 -30.38 -1.74
CA ARG A 147 7.39 -29.06 -2.09
C ARG A 147 7.80 -29.08 -3.56
N PRO A 148 7.32 -28.15 -4.41
CA PRO A 148 7.83 -28.05 -5.77
C PRO A 148 9.32 -27.70 -5.74
N LEU A 149 10.13 -28.43 -6.50
CA LEU A 149 11.60 -28.31 -6.52
C LEU A 149 12.10 -27.16 -7.41
N ASN A 150 11.27 -26.64 -8.30
CA ASN A 150 11.51 -25.44 -9.11
C ASN A 150 10.25 -25.14 -9.92
N THR A 151 9.40 -24.25 -9.43
CA THR A 151 8.32 -23.68 -10.24
C THR A 151 8.41 -22.18 -10.03
N GLU A 152 8.72 -21.42 -11.07
CA GLU A 152 8.35 -20.01 -11.11
C GLU A 152 6.82 -19.99 -11.13
N ILE A 153 6.23 -19.59 -10.01
CA ILE A 153 4.80 -19.74 -9.71
C ILE A 153 4.04 -18.63 -10.44
N ASN A 154 3.69 -18.88 -11.70
CA ASN A 154 2.61 -18.18 -12.37
C ASN A 154 1.30 -18.94 -12.09
N ASP A 155 0.59 -18.53 -11.05
CA ASP A 155 -0.88 -18.49 -11.06
C ASP A 155 -1.44 -17.89 -9.77
N ALA A 156 -1.85 -16.62 -9.88
CA ALA A 156 -3.02 -15.95 -9.28
C ALA A 156 -3.31 -16.03 -7.76
N GLY A 157 -2.53 -16.74 -6.95
CA GLY A 157 -2.75 -16.91 -5.50
C GLY A 157 -1.63 -16.38 -4.59
N GLU A 158 -0.51 -15.94 -5.17
CA GLU A 158 0.68 -15.48 -4.43
C GLU A 158 0.81 -13.97 -4.30
N TRP A 159 -0.11 -13.17 -4.84
CA TRP A 159 0.02 -11.70 -4.77
C TRP A 159 0.15 -11.18 -3.34
N SER A 160 -0.46 -11.87 -2.38
CA SER A 160 -0.29 -11.55 -0.95
C SER A 160 1.01 -12.14 -0.36
N LYS A 161 1.46 -13.33 -0.77
CA LYS A 161 2.64 -13.97 -0.16
C LYS A 161 3.96 -13.37 -0.62
N ALA A 162 4.10 -13.03 -1.90
CA ALA A 162 5.31 -12.39 -2.41
C ALA A 162 5.51 -10.99 -1.79
N GLU A 163 4.42 -10.22 -1.66
CA GLU A 163 4.43 -8.92 -1.01
C GLU A 163 4.73 -9.03 0.49
N ILE A 164 4.17 -10.03 1.19
CA ILE A 164 4.49 -10.31 2.60
C ILE A 164 5.96 -10.70 2.78
N ILE A 165 6.52 -11.54 1.91
CA ILE A 165 7.94 -11.95 1.99
C ILE A 165 8.86 -10.77 1.68
N GLN A 166 8.53 -9.95 0.69
CA GLN A 166 9.27 -8.75 0.35
C GLN A 166 9.22 -7.72 1.49
N ASN A 167 8.05 -7.49 2.08
CA ASN A 167 7.88 -6.62 3.25
C ASN A 167 8.65 -7.16 4.47
N LEU A 168 8.65 -8.48 4.71
CA LEU A 168 9.45 -9.09 5.77
C LEU A 168 10.95 -8.90 5.55
N HIS A 169 11.43 -9.07 4.32
CA HIS A 169 12.84 -8.83 3.99
C HIS A 169 13.23 -7.35 4.15
N GLN A 170 12.33 -6.44 3.78
CA GLN A 170 12.52 -5.00 3.93
C GLN A 170 12.56 -4.61 5.41
N ILE A 171 11.65 -5.16 6.23
CA ILE A 171 11.63 -4.97 7.70
C ILE A 171 12.90 -5.54 8.34
N GLN A 172 13.37 -6.72 7.91
CA GLN A 172 14.63 -7.30 8.42
C GLN A 172 15.84 -6.43 8.09
N THR A 173 15.90 -5.92 6.86
CA THR A 173 17.00 -5.05 6.42
C THR A 173 16.97 -3.72 7.18
N GLN A 174 15.79 -3.12 7.32
CA GLN A 174 15.60 -1.88 8.07
C GLN A 174 15.92 -2.06 9.56
N ASN A 175 15.54 -3.18 10.18
CA ASN A 175 15.91 -3.49 11.57
C ASN A 175 17.43 -3.66 11.72
N LYS A 176 18.10 -4.29 10.76
CA LYS A 176 19.57 -4.44 10.77
C LYS A 176 20.27 -3.08 10.67
N GLU A 177 19.84 -2.22 9.76
CA GLU A 177 20.36 -0.86 9.64
C GLU A 177 20.06 0.00 10.87
N SER A 178 18.86 -0.12 11.44
CA SER A 178 18.49 0.60 12.66
C SER A 178 19.34 0.17 13.85
N ASN A 179 19.60 -1.13 14.01
CA ASN A 179 20.50 -1.63 15.05
C ASN A 179 21.93 -1.12 14.86
N GLN A 180 22.45 -1.10 13.63
CA GLN A 180 23.76 -0.53 13.34
C GLN A 180 23.86 0.97 13.66
N LYS A 181 22.82 1.75 13.33
CA LYS A 181 22.75 3.18 13.70
C LYS A 181 22.67 3.36 15.21
N LEU A 182 21.98 2.46 15.92
CA LEU A 182 21.85 2.48 17.37
C LEU A 182 23.19 2.19 18.04
N ASP A 183 23.92 1.18 17.56
CA ASP A 183 25.29 0.86 18.00
C ASP A 183 26.24 2.04 17.78
N GLN A 184 26.18 2.67 16.60
CA GLN A 184 27.02 3.82 16.30
C GLN A 184 26.67 5.06 17.15
N THR A 185 25.39 5.27 17.44
CA THR A 185 24.95 6.37 18.34
C THR A 185 25.38 6.11 19.78
N GLN A 186 25.33 4.85 20.22
CA GLN A 186 25.79 4.44 21.54
C GLN A 186 27.30 4.63 21.68
N GLU A 187 28.09 4.26 20.67
CA GLU A 187 29.55 4.44 20.67
C GLU A 187 29.92 5.93 20.65
N ASN A 188 29.22 6.75 19.85
CA ASN A 188 29.43 8.20 19.85
C ASN A 188 29.10 8.83 21.21
N SER A 189 27.99 8.43 21.83
CA SER A 189 27.60 8.91 23.16
C SER A 189 28.63 8.50 24.23
N LYS A 190 29.14 7.27 24.15
CA LYS A 190 30.19 6.78 25.05
C LYS A 190 31.48 7.60 24.91
N ASN A 191 31.88 7.92 23.69
CA ASN A 191 33.06 8.75 23.41
C ASN A 191 32.90 10.20 23.91
N GLU A 192 31.70 10.78 23.81
CA GLU A 192 31.42 12.09 24.39
C GLU A 192 31.45 12.07 25.92
N ILE A 193 30.85 11.05 26.54
CA ILE A 193 30.89 10.85 28.00
C ILE A 193 32.35 10.69 28.47
N GLU A 194 33.17 9.93 27.75
CA GLU A 194 34.59 9.77 28.11
C GLU A 194 35.37 11.10 28.03
N LYS A 195 35.13 11.90 26.99
CA LYS A 195 35.71 13.25 26.88
C LYS A 195 35.27 14.16 28.02
N LEU A 196 33.99 14.14 28.39
CA LEU A 196 33.46 14.91 29.52
C LEU A 196 34.10 14.47 30.84
N CYS A 197 34.19 13.16 31.08
CA CYS A 197 34.85 12.61 32.27
C CYS A 197 36.32 13.06 32.35
N LYS A 198 37.08 12.98 31.26
CA LYS A 198 38.47 13.49 31.20
C LYS A 198 38.56 14.99 31.49
N GLY A 199 37.61 15.78 30.96
CA GLY A 199 37.51 17.21 31.26
C GLY A 199 37.16 17.52 32.72
N PHE A 200 36.35 16.68 33.36
CA PHE A 200 36.03 16.81 34.79
C PHE A 200 37.22 16.45 35.68
N VAL A 201 37.93 15.36 35.38
CA VAL A 201 39.12 14.94 36.14
C VAL A 201 40.19 16.04 36.13
N THR A 202 40.50 16.61 34.96
CA THR A 202 41.50 17.69 34.85
C THR A 202 41.09 18.96 35.62
N LYS A 203 39.80 19.31 35.64
CA LYS A 203 39.29 20.41 36.46
C LYS A 203 39.38 20.09 37.95
N GLN A 204 39.10 18.86 38.35
CA GLN A 204 39.22 18.41 39.73
C GLN A 204 40.68 18.48 40.19
N ASP A 205 41.64 17.96 39.41
CA ASP A 205 43.07 18.04 39.72
C ASP A 205 43.55 19.50 39.86
N THR A 206 43.03 20.39 39.01
CA THR A 206 43.33 21.83 39.09
C THR A 206 42.77 22.47 40.37
N LEU A 207 41.58 22.04 40.81
CA LEU A 207 40.98 22.52 42.05
C LEU A 207 41.74 21.99 43.26
N ASP A 208 42.11 20.72 43.27
CA ASP A 208 42.90 20.10 44.34
C ASP A 208 44.24 20.82 44.51
N GLY A 209 44.95 21.10 43.40
CA GLY A 209 46.18 21.90 43.45
C GLY A 209 45.99 23.32 43.98
N LYS A 210 44.84 23.96 43.73
CA LYS A 210 44.51 25.26 44.34
C LYS A 210 44.20 25.15 45.83
N VAL A 211 43.52 24.08 46.25
CA VAL A 211 43.22 23.81 47.66
C VAL A 211 44.51 23.56 48.44
N ASP A 212 45.44 22.78 47.91
CA ASP A 212 46.75 22.55 48.51
C ASP A 212 47.57 23.84 48.63
N GLY A 213 47.49 24.70 47.62
CA GLY A 213 48.11 26.03 47.65
C GLY A 213 47.51 26.92 48.74
N LEU A 214 46.19 26.92 48.90
CA LEU A 214 45.49 27.64 49.98
C LEU A 214 45.86 27.08 51.36
N ASP A 215 45.91 25.76 51.53
CA ASP A 215 46.31 25.13 52.80
C ASP A 215 47.73 25.53 53.21
N SER A 216 48.65 25.61 52.24
CA SER A 216 50.01 26.11 52.46
C SER A 216 50.04 27.56 52.92
N GLN A 217 49.26 28.44 52.27
CA GLN A 217 49.14 29.85 52.68
C GLN A 217 48.52 29.99 54.07
N VAL A 218 47.50 29.21 54.39
CA VAL A 218 46.86 29.20 55.71
C VAL A 218 47.84 28.76 56.80
N LYS A 219 48.66 27.73 56.54
CA LYS A 219 49.73 27.31 57.46
C LYS A 219 50.75 28.43 57.67
N GLU A 220 51.19 29.09 56.61
CA GLU A 220 52.12 30.21 56.69
C GLU A 220 51.55 31.36 57.54
N LEU A 221 50.32 31.79 57.24
CA LEU A 221 49.59 32.78 58.04
C LEU A 221 49.49 32.36 59.51
N GLY A 222 49.18 31.10 59.79
CA GLY A 222 49.18 30.55 61.14
C GLY A 222 50.51 30.75 61.85
N THR A 223 51.65 30.47 61.19
CA THR A 223 52.98 30.69 61.78
C THR A 223 53.27 32.17 62.05
N GLN A 224 52.84 33.07 61.16
CA GLN A 224 52.99 34.51 61.36
C GLN A 224 52.17 35.00 62.56
N VAL A 225 50.93 34.52 62.71
CA VAL A 225 50.08 34.83 63.86
C VAL A 225 50.69 34.32 65.17
N TYR A 226 51.28 33.11 65.18
CA TYR A 226 52.01 32.61 66.36
C TYR A 226 53.20 33.50 66.75
N LYS A 227 53.96 34.01 65.77
CA LYS A 227 55.06 34.95 66.04
C LYS A 227 54.55 36.27 66.64
N ILE A 228 53.49 36.83 66.07
CA ILE A 228 52.86 38.06 66.59
C ILE A 228 52.34 37.84 68.02
N GLN A 229 51.72 36.70 68.30
CA GLN A 229 51.25 36.38 69.65
C GLN A 229 52.42 36.31 70.65
N ALA A 230 53.54 35.69 70.26
CA ALA A 230 54.75 35.63 71.08
C ALA A 230 55.35 37.03 71.32
N ASP A 231 55.40 37.88 70.29
CA ASP A 231 55.85 39.27 70.41
C ASP A 231 54.92 40.07 71.35
N MET A 232 53.61 39.85 71.27
CA MET A 232 52.63 40.52 72.13
C MET A 232 52.78 40.09 73.59
N ASP A 233 53.03 38.80 73.85
CA ASP A 233 53.32 38.29 75.19
C ASP A 233 54.66 38.83 75.73
N PHE A 234 55.68 38.96 74.87
CA PHE A 234 56.94 39.60 75.22
C PHE A 234 56.76 41.09 75.57
N ILE A 235 55.99 41.84 74.77
CA ILE A 235 55.67 43.24 75.05
C ILE A 235 54.91 43.36 76.38
N LYS A 236 53.93 42.49 76.62
CA LYS A 236 53.16 42.45 77.88
C LYS A 236 54.05 42.20 79.09
N SER A 237 54.96 41.23 79.01
CA SER A 237 55.92 40.96 80.09
C SER A 237 56.90 42.12 80.30
N SER A 238 57.39 42.74 79.23
CA SER A 238 58.27 43.93 79.29
C SER A 238 57.58 45.14 79.92
N LEU A 239 56.32 45.40 79.56
CA LEU A 239 55.49 46.44 80.19
C LEU A 239 55.27 46.16 81.68
N THR A 240 55.05 44.89 82.04
CA THR A 240 54.89 44.48 83.45
C THR A 240 56.16 44.74 84.25
N GLN A 241 57.35 44.45 83.68
CA GLN A 241 58.63 44.78 84.32
C GLN A 241 58.87 46.28 84.46
N MET A 242 58.52 47.09 83.45
CA MET A 242 58.60 48.56 83.57
C MET A 242 57.68 49.10 84.66
N LEU A 243 56.46 48.57 84.76
CA LEU A 243 55.50 48.95 85.82
C LEU A 243 55.99 48.53 87.22
N GLN A 244 56.71 47.40 87.33
CA GLN A 244 57.37 47.01 88.59
C GLN A 244 58.55 47.93 88.95
N LYS A 245 59.35 48.37 87.97
CA LYS A 245 60.45 49.33 88.20
C LYS A 245 59.98 50.72 88.62
N TYR A 246 58.80 51.15 88.20
CA TYR A 246 58.20 52.42 88.65
C TYR A 246 57.59 52.36 90.06
N ARG A 247 57.54 51.17 90.67
CA ARG A 247 56.97 50.91 92.00
C ARG A 247 58.01 50.75 93.12
N GLN A 248 59.29 50.98 92.82
CA GLN A 248 60.42 51.07 93.77
C GLN A 248 60.96 52.50 93.78
#